data_AF-A0A9P5WMA0-F1
#
_entry.id   AF-A0A9P5WMA0-F1
#
_cell.length_a   1.000
_cell.length_b   1.000
_cell.length_c   1.000
_cell.angle_alpha   90.00
_cell.angle_beta   90.00
_cell.angle_gamma   90.00
#
_symmetry.space_group_name_H-M   'P 1'
#
loop_
_entity.id
_entity.type
_entity.pdbx_description
1 polymer ?
#
loop_
_entity_poly.entity_id
_entity_poly.type
_entity_poly.pdbx_seq_one_letter_code
_entity_poly.pdbx_strand_id
1 'polypeptide(L)'
;MSAPRASVKSRPTRIQGEAEPRVPVLKDASLESVADFINQGKAKNIIVMSGAGISTAAGIKDFRTPGTGLYDDLKRFNLPYPQAVFDISFFKPTLTHYFLPLLAKKGLLLRSYTQNIDMLERLTGLDPDLLVESHGSFATSKCIECDIMVDSDIVKKHILKSEIPYCKECRGLVKPTITFFGEELPPRFGALAMVDFKKCDLLIVLGTSLQVEPFNRLITRVPESCPRLLINRERAGEDIYGGFDFNGKWKYPNVRDALFLGSCDEGARKLAKLCGWEDELQAMYEAGNIKMQEAEELEALTLAEEEEKAGNNAKGGSKDTKDTKDTKSAKSAKDIKDTKDSDDLDGLTERFQATNLSTTEKADAKKDSKETPSKVATKTESKIKNSDPSGK
;
A
#
# COMPACT_ATOMS: atom_id res chain seq x y z
N MET A 1 -23.61 -24.47 -35.89
CA MET A 1 -24.66 -23.96 -34.98
C MET A 1 -23.97 -23.15 -33.90
N SER A 2 -23.84 -21.84 -34.12
CA SER A 2 -23.18 -20.92 -33.17
C SER A 2 -24.24 -20.24 -32.31
N ALA A 3 -24.06 -20.30 -30.99
CA ALA A 3 -24.91 -19.62 -30.02
C ALA A 3 -24.72 -18.08 -30.11
N PRO A 4 -25.78 -17.28 -29.89
CA PRO A 4 -25.71 -15.84 -30.06
C PRO A 4 -24.95 -15.15 -28.91
N ARG A 5 -24.13 -14.16 -29.27
CA ARG A 5 -23.47 -13.24 -28.33
C ARG A 5 -24.52 -12.50 -27.49
N ALA A 6 -24.41 -12.60 -26.17
CA ALA A 6 -25.22 -11.81 -25.25
C ALA A 6 -24.97 -10.31 -25.46
N SER A 7 -26.04 -9.54 -25.62
CA SER A 7 -25.96 -8.10 -25.81
C SER A 7 -25.46 -7.42 -24.52
N VAL A 8 -24.57 -6.45 -24.72
CA VAL A 8 -24.21 -5.47 -23.70
C VAL A 8 -25.51 -4.81 -23.25
N LYS A 9 -25.95 -5.06 -22.01
CA LYS A 9 -27.10 -4.37 -21.44
C LYS A 9 -26.78 -2.87 -21.43
N SER A 10 -27.54 -2.12 -22.22
CA SER A 10 -27.51 -0.66 -22.31
C SER A 10 -27.61 -0.02 -20.93
N ARG A 11 -26.94 1.13 -20.76
CA ARG A 11 -27.05 2.04 -19.61
C ARG A 11 -28.52 2.15 -19.15
N PRO A 12 -28.82 2.16 -17.84
CA PRO A 12 -30.16 2.50 -17.40
C PRO A 12 -30.45 3.94 -17.82
N THR A 13 -31.35 4.11 -18.78
CA THR A 13 -31.92 5.41 -19.13
C THR A 13 -32.75 5.87 -17.94
N ARG A 14 -32.32 6.95 -17.29
CA ARG A 14 -33.00 7.56 -16.15
C ARG A 14 -34.43 7.96 -16.57
N ILE A 15 -35.43 7.35 -15.93
CA ILE A 15 -36.82 7.82 -15.97
C ILE A 15 -36.80 9.29 -15.51
N GLN A 16 -37.35 10.19 -16.33
CA GLN A 16 -37.57 11.59 -16.01
C GLN A 16 -38.69 11.69 -14.96
N GLY A 17 -38.38 11.31 -13.73
CA GLY A 17 -39.15 11.67 -12.53
C GLY A 17 -38.36 12.71 -11.74
N GLU A 18 -39.06 13.66 -11.12
CA GLU A 18 -38.46 14.57 -10.14
C GLU A 18 -37.63 13.74 -9.15
N ALA A 19 -36.37 14.12 -8.95
CA ALA A 19 -35.50 13.38 -8.06
C ALA A 19 -36.11 13.41 -6.65
N GLU A 20 -36.37 12.24 -6.06
CA GLU A 20 -36.79 12.16 -4.67
C GLU A 20 -35.88 13.04 -3.80
N PRO A 21 -36.44 13.78 -2.82
CA PRO A 21 -35.66 14.67 -1.99
C PRO A 21 -34.58 13.86 -1.27
N ARG A 22 -33.33 14.31 -1.39
CA ARG A 22 -32.21 13.58 -0.81
C ARG A 22 -32.36 13.52 0.71
N VAL A 23 -32.13 12.36 1.31
CA VAL A 23 -32.12 12.20 2.77
C VAL A 23 -30.67 12.33 3.26
N PRO A 24 -30.28 13.46 3.88
CA PRO A 24 -28.92 13.64 4.36
C PRO A 24 -28.63 12.71 5.55
N VAL A 25 -27.56 11.92 5.46
CA VAL A 25 -27.04 11.14 6.59
C VAL A 25 -26.20 12.05 7.49
N LEU A 26 -25.37 12.89 6.86
CA LEU A 26 -24.62 13.98 7.50
C LEU A 26 -25.34 15.31 7.27
N LYS A 27 -25.25 16.25 8.23
CA LYS A 27 -25.85 17.59 8.07
C LYS A 27 -25.26 18.32 6.86
N ASP A 28 -23.97 18.18 6.65
CA ASP A 28 -23.21 18.68 5.51
C ASP A 28 -21.96 17.82 5.25
N ALA A 29 -21.21 18.13 4.19
CA ALA A 29 -20.00 17.40 3.78
C ALA A 29 -18.73 17.80 4.57
N SER A 30 -18.88 18.16 5.86
CA SER A 30 -17.78 18.62 6.71
C SER A 30 -17.28 17.55 7.68
N LEU A 31 -16.07 17.77 8.20
CA LEU A 31 -15.47 16.95 9.24
C LEU A 31 -16.23 17.14 10.58
N GLU A 32 -16.79 18.31 10.81
CA GLU A 32 -17.65 18.65 11.96
C GLU A 32 -18.92 17.79 11.98
N SER A 33 -19.57 17.60 10.83
CA SER A 33 -20.73 16.70 10.73
C SER A 33 -20.39 15.24 11.04
N VAL A 34 -19.19 14.79 10.70
CA VAL A 34 -18.71 13.44 11.04
C VAL A 34 -18.44 13.33 12.55
N ALA A 35 -17.80 14.34 13.15
CA ALA A 35 -17.59 14.38 14.60
C ALA A 35 -18.92 14.35 15.37
N ASP A 36 -19.92 15.12 14.92
CA ASP A 36 -21.28 15.09 15.45
C ASP A 36 -21.89 13.68 15.38
N PHE A 37 -21.70 12.96 14.27
CA PHE A 37 -22.18 11.59 14.09
C PHE A 37 -21.54 10.61 15.08
N ILE A 38 -20.23 10.76 15.32
CA ILE A 38 -19.49 10.00 16.35
C ILE A 38 -20.01 10.33 17.75
N ASN A 39 -20.10 11.63 18.09
CA ASN A 39 -20.51 12.12 19.41
C ASN A 39 -21.96 11.74 19.76
N GLN A 40 -22.82 11.55 18.76
CA GLN A 40 -24.20 11.05 18.94
C GLN A 40 -24.26 9.52 19.18
N GLY A 41 -23.12 8.81 19.19
CA GLY A 41 -23.05 7.37 19.39
C GLY A 41 -23.55 6.54 18.20
N LYS A 42 -23.63 7.15 17.01
CA LYS A 42 -24.10 6.48 15.78
C LYS A 42 -23.00 5.66 15.11
N ALA A 43 -21.74 6.07 15.24
CA ALA A 43 -20.60 5.28 14.78
C ALA A 43 -20.18 4.29 15.86
N LYS A 44 -20.46 3.00 15.68
CA LYS A 44 -20.02 1.92 16.60
C LYS A 44 -18.95 1.03 15.96
N ASN A 45 -19.00 0.91 14.65
CA ASN A 45 -18.09 0.12 13.84
C ASN A 45 -17.40 1.01 12.81
N ILE A 46 -16.29 1.63 13.20
CA ILE A 46 -15.48 2.48 12.33
C ILE A 46 -14.48 1.61 11.57
N ILE A 47 -14.48 1.71 10.25
CA ILE A 47 -13.40 1.18 9.42
C ILE A 47 -12.49 2.34 9.01
N VAL A 48 -11.18 2.15 9.19
CA VAL A 48 -10.16 3.05 8.66
C VAL A 48 -9.51 2.40 7.44
N MET A 49 -9.42 3.13 6.34
CA MET A 49 -8.62 2.76 5.17
C MET A 49 -7.46 3.75 5.03
N SER A 50 -6.22 3.28 5.12
CA SER A 50 -5.02 4.12 5.03
C SER A 50 -4.13 3.76 3.84
N GLY A 51 -3.42 4.77 3.33
CA GLY A 51 -2.31 4.61 2.41
C GLY A 51 -1.12 5.47 2.81
N ALA A 52 -0.14 5.59 1.91
CA ALA A 52 1.18 6.12 2.25
C ALA A 52 1.15 7.58 2.73
N GLY A 53 0.09 8.34 2.43
CA GLY A 53 -0.10 9.70 2.92
C GLY A 53 -0.06 9.84 4.45
N ILE A 54 -0.46 8.80 5.20
CA ILE A 54 -0.39 8.82 6.67
C ILE A 54 1.05 8.73 7.21
N SER A 55 1.99 8.22 6.40
CA SER A 55 3.40 8.02 6.75
C SER A 55 4.31 9.14 6.25
N THR A 56 3.80 10.07 5.44
CA THR A 56 4.61 11.18 4.87
C THR A 56 5.29 12.07 5.90
N ALA A 57 4.65 12.32 7.05
CA ALA A 57 5.24 13.10 8.14
C ALA A 57 6.33 12.34 8.92
N ALA A 58 6.36 11.00 8.81
CA ALA A 58 7.42 10.16 9.38
C ALA A 58 8.71 10.19 8.54
N GLY A 59 8.72 10.91 7.41
CA GLY A 59 9.82 10.91 6.45
C GLY A 59 9.68 9.82 5.38
N ILE A 60 8.70 8.93 5.47
CA ILE A 60 8.36 7.97 4.41
C ILE A 60 7.58 8.72 3.35
N LYS A 61 8.26 9.20 2.30
CA LYS A 61 7.54 9.77 1.16
C LYS A 61 6.66 8.69 0.53
N ASP A 62 5.53 9.08 -0.02
CA ASP A 62 4.65 8.14 -0.69
C ASP A 62 5.36 7.47 -1.87
N PHE A 63 4.85 6.36 -2.37
CA PHE A 63 5.55 5.67 -3.45
C PHE A 63 5.45 6.42 -4.79
N ARG A 64 4.39 7.21 -5.01
CA ARG A 64 3.89 7.55 -6.35
C ARG A 64 3.73 9.03 -6.66
N THR A 65 3.91 9.95 -5.70
CA THR A 65 3.76 11.37 -6.02
C THR A 65 4.85 11.79 -7.02
N PRO A 66 4.51 12.33 -8.19
CA PRO A 66 5.52 12.74 -9.16
C PRO A 66 6.50 13.76 -8.58
N GLY A 67 7.81 13.52 -8.73
CA GLY A 67 8.89 14.38 -8.28
C GLY A 67 9.23 14.33 -6.79
N THR A 68 8.39 13.70 -5.95
CA THR A 68 8.67 13.50 -4.52
C THR A 68 8.49 12.05 -4.05
N GLY A 69 7.87 11.18 -4.83
CA GLY A 69 7.59 9.81 -4.45
C GLY A 69 8.82 8.91 -4.45
N LEU A 70 8.78 7.82 -3.68
CA LEU A 70 9.89 6.88 -3.54
C LEU A 70 10.38 6.35 -4.89
N TYR A 71 9.48 6.09 -5.86
CA TYR A 71 9.88 5.60 -7.19
C TYR A 71 10.65 6.64 -8.02
N ASP A 72 10.43 7.94 -7.79
CA ASP A 72 11.11 9.02 -8.50
C ASP A 72 12.42 9.45 -7.82
N ASP A 73 12.59 9.19 -6.51
CA ASP A 73 13.63 9.84 -5.68
C ASP A 73 14.43 8.88 -4.78
N LEU A 74 14.74 7.66 -5.26
CA LEU A 74 15.53 6.66 -4.53
C LEU A 74 16.93 7.14 -4.09
N LYS A 75 17.53 8.10 -4.81
CA LYS A 75 18.91 8.55 -4.60
C LYS A 75 19.09 9.57 -3.46
N ARG A 76 18.02 10.19 -2.94
CA ARG A 76 18.12 11.32 -1.98
C ARG A 76 17.93 10.96 -0.51
N PHE A 77 17.45 9.76 -0.20
CA PHE A 77 17.21 9.37 1.20
C PHE A 77 18.49 9.14 2.02
N ASN A 78 19.68 9.29 1.40
CA ASN A 78 20.98 9.06 2.02
C ASN A 78 20.99 7.76 2.86
N LEU A 79 20.24 6.76 2.38
CA LEU A 79 20.13 5.48 3.03
C LEU A 79 21.49 4.81 2.94
N PRO A 80 21.99 4.20 4.03
CA PRO A 80 23.27 3.50 3.98
C PRO A 80 23.24 2.36 2.93
N TYR A 81 22.05 1.81 2.64
CA TYR A 81 21.80 0.82 1.60
C TYR A 81 20.29 0.76 1.25
N PRO A 82 19.86 0.33 0.04
CA PRO A 82 18.45 0.26 -0.37
C PRO A 82 17.55 -0.54 0.57
N GLN A 83 18.13 -1.51 1.28
CA GLN A 83 17.47 -2.37 2.26
C GLN A 83 17.24 -1.69 3.62
N ALA A 84 17.74 -0.47 3.84
CA ALA A 84 17.49 0.29 5.07
C ALA A 84 16.02 0.76 5.17
N VAL A 85 15.28 0.78 4.06
CA VAL A 85 13.80 0.90 4.08
C VAL A 85 13.16 -0.27 4.85
N PHE A 86 13.87 -1.41 4.99
CA PHE A 86 13.43 -2.57 5.77
C PHE A 86 13.85 -2.53 7.24
N ASP A 87 14.65 -1.54 7.68
CA ASP A 87 14.92 -1.34 9.11
C ASP A 87 13.83 -0.45 9.71
N ILE A 88 12.93 -1.13 10.42
CA ILE A 88 11.78 -0.57 11.15
C ILE A 88 12.22 0.54 12.13
N SER A 89 13.49 0.57 12.56
CA SER A 89 14.04 1.55 13.50
C SER A 89 14.23 2.96 12.95
N PHE A 90 14.12 3.19 11.63
CA PHE A 90 14.31 4.53 11.06
C PHE A 90 13.06 5.42 11.05
N PHE A 91 11.85 4.85 11.18
CA PHE A 91 10.61 5.60 10.97
C PHE A 91 9.70 5.57 12.19
N LYS A 92 9.28 6.75 12.66
CA LYS A 92 8.41 6.91 13.82
C LYS A 92 6.95 7.04 13.37
N PRO A 93 6.00 6.34 14.02
CA PRO A 93 4.59 6.49 13.68
C PRO A 93 4.13 7.95 13.84
N THR A 94 3.38 8.45 12.86
CA THR A 94 2.81 9.81 12.90
C THR A 94 1.64 9.91 13.89
N LEU A 95 1.19 11.14 14.18
CA LEU A 95 0.00 11.35 15.02
C LEU A 95 -1.23 10.64 14.46
N THR A 96 -1.36 10.59 13.12
CA THR A 96 -2.41 9.82 12.45
C THR A 96 -2.37 8.33 12.81
N HIS A 97 -1.18 7.73 12.93
CA HIS A 97 -1.07 6.32 13.33
C HIS A 97 -1.63 6.09 14.74
N TYR A 98 -1.37 7.00 15.69
CA TYR A 98 -1.91 6.90 17.06
C TYR A 98 -3.41 7.16 17.16
N PHE A 99 -4.02 7.75 16.13
CA PHE A 99 -5.48 7.86 16.06
C PHE A 99 -6.16 6.48 15.96
N LEU A 100 -5.51 5.48 15.35
CA LEU A 100 -6.06 4.13 15.21
C LEU A 100 -6.22 3.41 16.57
N PRO A 101 -5.17 3.26 17.41
CA PRO A 101 -5.32 2.67 18.73
C PRO A 101 -6.18 3.54 19.65
N LEU A 102 -6.27 4.86 19.44
CA LEU A 102 -7.24 5.69 20.17
C LEU A 102 -8.68 5.28 19.82
N LEU A 103 -9.03 5.10 18.55
CA LEU A 103 -10.33 4.58 18.14
C LEU A 103 -10.60 3.19 18.72
N ALA A 104 -9.58 2.33 18.76
CA ALA A 104 -9.68 1.00 19.39
C ALA A 104 -9.95 1.09 20.89
N LYS A 105 -9.21 1.96 21.60
CA LYS A 105 -9.38 2.22 23.04
C LYS A 105 -10.77 2.78 23.37
N LYS A 106 -11.36 3.56 22.47
CA LYS A 106 -12.75 4.05 22.57
C LYS A 106 -13.80 2.96 22.26
N GLY A 107 -13.38 1.77 21.83
CA GLY A 107 -14.26 0.68 21.43
C GLY A 107 -14.99 0.92 20.10
N LEU A 108 -14.45 1.79 19.24
CA LEU A 108 -15.09 2.22 17.99
C LEU A 108 -14.45 1.61 16.74
N LEU A 109 -13.17 1.23 16.79
CA LEU A 109 -12.46 0.67 15.64
C LEU A 109 -12.91 -0.78 15.39
N LEU A 110 -13.56 -1.01 14.25
CA LEU A 110 -13.84 -2.36 13.76
C LEU A 110 -12.60 -2.96 13.07
N ARG A 111 -11.98 -2.18 12.17
CA ARG A 111 -10.78 -2.62 11.44
C ARG A 111 -10.00 -1.44 10.85
N SER A 112 -8.68 -1.57 10.80
CA SER A 112 -7.78 -0.77 9.98
C SER A 112 -7.31 -1.57 8.78
N TYR A 113 -7.62 -1.11 7.57
CA TYR A 113 -7.11 -1.63 6.31
C TYR A 113 -6.03 -0.69 5.79
N THR A 114 -4.78 -1.13 5.80
CA THR A 114 -3.66 -0.32 5.31
C THR A 114 -3.12 -0.87 4.00
N GLN A 115 -2.76 0.04 3.09
CA GLN A 115 -1.98 -0.27 1.89
C GLN A 115 -0.47 -0.25 2.17
N ASN A 116 -0.07 0.27 3.33
CA ASN A 116 1.32 0.45 3.70
C ASN A 116 1.94 -0.87 4.12
N ILE A 117 3.24 -0.96 3.91
CA ILE A 117 4.08 -2.10 4.29
C ILE A 117 5.12 -1.70 5.35
N ASP A 118 5.08 -0.44 5.81
CA ASP A 118 6.05 0.19 6.74
C ASP A 118 5.88 -0.27 8.20
N MET A 119 4.78 -0.95 8.51
CA MET A 119 4.46 -1.53 9.83
C MET A 119 4.23 -0.50 10.95
N LEU A 120 4.12 0.80 10.63
CA LEU A 120 3.99 1.86 11.62
C LEU A 120 2.72 1.71 12.46
N GLU A 121 1.65 1.12 11.94
CA GLU A 121 0.45 0.83 12.72
C GLU A 121 0.74 -0.13 13.88
N ARG A 122 1.59 -1.14 13.66
CA ARG A 122 1.96 -2.10 14.71
C ARG A 122 2.82 -1.47 15.79
N LEU A 123 3.71 -0.55 15.42
CA LEU A 123 4.56 0.18 16.37
C LEU A 123 3.76 1.04 17.35
N THR A 124 2.55 1.46 16.98
CA THR A 124 1.64 2.14 17.92
C THR A 124 1.01 1.22 18.98
N GLY A 125 1.24 -0.10 18.87
CA GLY A 125 0.62 -1.10 19.72
C GLY A 125 -0.81 -1.45 19.32
N LEU A 126 -1.22 -1.14 18.08
CA LEU A 126 -2.52 -1.55 17.57
C LEU A 126 -2.60 -3.09 17.55
N ASP A 127 -3.70 -3.62 18.09
CA ASP A 127 -3.96 -5.06 18.11
C ASP A 127 -3.90 -5.63 16.67
N PRO A 128 -3.06 -6.64 16.40
CA PRO A 128 -3.00 -7.31 15.09
C PRO A 128 -4.35 -7.81 14.59
N ASP A 129 -5.27 -8.16 15.49
CA ASP A 129 -6.62 -8.56 15.09
C ASP A 129 -7.41 -7.41 14.48
N LEU A 130 -7.15 -6.16 14.87
CA LEU A 130 -7.79 -4.99 14.27
C LEU A 130 -7.13 -4.56 12.95
N LEU A 131 -5.98 -5.13 12.58
CA LEU A 131 -5.20 -4.73 11.41
C LEU A 131 -5.38 -5.69 10.22
N VAL A 132 -5.47 -5.12 9.03
CA VAL A 132 -5.40 -5.79 7.73
C VAL A 132 -4.35 -5.08 6.86
N GLU A 133 -3.18 -5.69 6.81
CA GLU A 133 -2.07 -5.29 5.92
C GLU A 133 -2.41 -5.75 4.51
N SER A 134 -3.09 -4.89 3.74
CA SER A 134 -3.74 -5.27 2.48
C SER A 134 -2.73 -5.60 1.38
N HIS A 135 -1.54 -5.04 1.45
CA HIS A 135 -0.42 -5.38 0.57
C HIS A 135 0.66 -6.18 1.30
N GLY A 136 0.28 -6.86 2.40
CA GLY A 136 1.20 -7.60 3.24
C GLY A 136 2.14 -6.70 4.02
N SER A 137 3.21 -7.27 4.56
CA SER A 137 4.17 -6.56 5.38
C SER A 137 5.51 -7.30 5.45
N PHE A 138 6.52 -6.61 6.01
CA PHE A 138 7.84 -7.18 6.27
C PHE A 138 7.92 -8.02 7.55
N ALA A 139 6.86 -8.10 8.37
CA ALA A 139 6.90 -8.86 9.62
C ALA A 139 7.15 -10.35 9.39
N THR A 140 6.65 -10.89 8.28
CA THR A 140 6.75 -12.32 7.98
C THR A 140 7.32 -12.55 6.60
N SER A 141 7.90 -13.74 6.39
CA SER A 141 8.44 -14.17 5.11
C SER A 141 7.87 -15.52 4.71
N LYS A 142 7.82 -15.81 3.41
CA LYS A 142 7.35 -17.11 2.89
C LYS A 142 8.14 -17.54 1.65
N CYS A 143 8.16 -18.84 1.41
CA CYS A 143 8.64 -19.37 0.14
C CYS A 143 7.64 -19.06 -0.99
N ILE A 144 8.12 -18.66 -2.16
CA ILE A 144 7.26 -18.36 -3.32
C ILE A 144 6.70 -19.61 -4.01
N GLU A 145 7.31 -20.79 -3.80
CA GLU A 145 6.92 -22.03 -4.47
C GLU A 145 5.96 -22.88 -3.64
N CYS A 146 6.19 -22.97 -2.32
CA CYS A 146 5.45 -23.86 -1.43
C CYS A 146 4.70 -23.13 -0.31
N ASP A 147 4.73 -21.80 -0.29
CA ASP A 147 4.05 -20.93 0.69
C ASP A 147 4.41 -21.17 2.17
N ILE A 148 5.41 -22.02 2.47
CA ILE A 148 5.84 -22.24 3.85
C ILE A 148 6.36 -20.94 4.46
N MET A 149 5.87 -20.62 5.65
CA MET A 149 6.32 -19.46 6.41
C MET A 149 7.76 -19.68 6.87
N VAL A 150 8.57 -18.64 6.70
CA VAL A 150 9.97 -18.61 7.09
C VAL A 150 10.15 -17.49 8.09
N ASP A 151 10.93 -17.78 9.13
CA ASP A 151 11.31 -16.81 10.14
C ASP A 151 12.01 -15.60 9.50
N SER A 152 11.47 -14.41 9.75
CA SER A 152 11.97 -13.15 9.21
C SER A 152 13.39 -12.83 9.69
N ASP A 153 13.83 -13.35 10.84
CA ASP A 153 15.21 -13.18 11.31
C ASP A 153 16.21 -13.90 10.40
N ILE A 154 15.82 -15.04 9.84
CA ILE A 154 16.64 -15.76 8.85
C ILE A 154 16.77 -14.90 7.60
N VAL A 155 15.66 -14.33 7.13
CA VAL A 155 15.64 -13.47 5.94
C VAL A 155 16.44 -12.20 6.17
N LYS A 156 16.30 -11.54 7.33
CA LYS A 156 17.08 -10.36 7.72
C LYS A 156 18.58 -10.66 7.71
N LYS A 157 19.01 -11.80 8.28
CA LYS A 157 20.42 -12.23 8.27
C LYS A 157 20.98 -12.43 6.86
N HIS A 158 20.20 -13.01 5.94
CA HIS A 158 20.62 -13.17 4.54
C HIS A 158 20.72 -11.81 3.85
N ILE A 159 19.72 -10.95 4.02
CA ILE A 159 19.71 -9.59 3.45
C ILE A 159 20.93 -8.79 3.92
N LEU A 160 21.24 -8.80 5.23
CA LEU A 160 22.40 -8.09 5.80
C LEU A 160 23.74 -8.59 5.26
N LYS A 161 23.81 -9.87 4.87
CA LYS A 161 24.99 -10.48 4.25
C LYS A 161 25.02 -10.33 2.74
N SER A 162 24.03 -9.67 2.13
CA SER A 162 23.82 -9.64 0.68
C SER A 162 23.69 -11.04 0.06
N GLU A 163 23.12 -11.98 0.81
CA GLU A 163 22.83 -13.35 0.39
C GLU A 163 21.34 -13.51 0.04
N ILE A 164 21.04 -14.38 -0.92
CA ILE A 164 19.65 -14.68 -1.30
C ILE A 164 19.10 -15.79 -0.38
N PRO A 165 17.97 -15.58 0.32
CA PRO A 165 17.37 -16.60 1.16
C PRO A 165 16.60 -17.64 0.33
N TYR A 166 16.88 -18.92 0.57
CA TYR A 166 16.21 -20.05 -0.09
C TYR A 166 15.48 -20.94 0.91
N CYS A 167 14.36 -21.50 0.49
CA CYS A 167 13.55 -22.42 1.27
C CYS A 167 14.34 -23.71 1.55
N LYS A 168 14.28 -24.19 2.80
CA LYS A 168 14.94 -25.44 3.20
C LYS A 168 14.26 -26.67 2.61
N GLU A 169 12.95 -26.60 2.36
CA GLU A 169 12.14 -27.73 1.89
C GLU A 169 12.21 -27.92 0.36
N CYS A 170 11.98 -26.85 -0.41
CA CYS A 170 11.86 -26.94 -1.87
C CYS A 170 12.95 -26.19 -2.64
N ARG A 171 13.88 -25.52 -1.94
CA ARG A 171 14.93 -24.67 -2.55
C ARG A 171 14.40 -23.47 -3.36
N GLY A 172 13.10 -23.20 -3.33
CA GLY A 172 12.51 -21.99 -3.90
C GLY A 172 12.94 -20.72 -3.17
N LEU A 173 12.80 -19.56 -3.83
CA LEU A 173 13.13 -18.27 -3.22
C LEU A 173 12.22 -17.97 -2.02
N VAL A 174 12.79 -17.31 -1.01
CA VAL A 174 12.03 -16.78 0.14
C VAL A 174 11.94 -15.27 -0.01
N LYS A 175 10.74 -14.73 0.17
CA LYS A 175 10.50 -13.29 0.17
C LYS A 175 9.69 -12.87 1.40
N PRO A 176 9.80 -11.61 1.84
CA PRO A 176 8.83 -11.02 2.76
C PRO A 176 7.41 -11.15 2.20
N THR A 177 6.41 -11.23 3.08
CA THR A 177 5.00 -11.38 2.71
C THR A 177 4.37 -10.12 2.11
N ILE A 178 5.17 -9.20 1.59
CA ILE A 178 4.71 -8.08 0.78
C ILE A 178 4.07 -8.59 -0.52
N THR A 179 3.03 -7.91 -0.96
CA THR A 179 2.31 -8.19 -2.20
C THR A 179 2.90 -7.35 -3.32
N PHE A 180 3.47 -7.99 -4.33
CA PHE A 180 3.91 -7.33 -5.55
C PHE A 180 2.76 -7.18 -6.55
N PHE A 181 2.95 -6.29 -7.54
CA PHE A 181 1.99 -6.17 -8.64
C PHE A 181 1.84 -7.50 -9.38
N GLY A 182 0.58 -7.92 -9.57
CA GLY A 182 0.23 -9.19 -10.21
C GLY A 182 0.08 -10.36 -9.21
N GLU A 183 0.47 -10.19 -7.95
CA GLU A 183 0.20 -11.19 -6.91
C GLU A 183 -1.19 -11.01 -6.29
N GLU A 184 -1.74 -12.11 -5.78
CA GLU A 184 -2.97 -12.07 -4.99
C GLU A 184 -2.74 -11.39 -3.64
N LEU A 185 -3.72 -10.58 -3.21
CA LEU A 185 -3.70 -9.98 -1.88
C LEU A 185 -3.83 -11.06 -0.80
N PRO A 186 -3.34 -10.81 0.44
CA PRO A 186 -3.42 -11.78 1.52
C PRO A 186 -4.87 -12.27 1.74
N PRO A 187 -5.12 -13.57 1.98
CA PRO A 187 -6.48 -14.11 2.14
C PRO A 187 -7.31 -13.40 3.20
N ARG A 188 -6.65 -12.92 4.28
CA ARG A 188 -7.27 -12.11 5.35
C ARG A 188 -7.97 -10.86 4.80
N PHE A 189 -7.40 -10.20 3.79
CA PHE A 189 -8.00 -9.02 3.16
C PHE A 189 -9.38 -9.35 2.58
N GLY A 190 -9.45 -10.36 1.71
CA GLY A 190 -10.69 -10.74 1.04
C GLY A 190 -11.74 -11.26 2.03
N ALA A 191 -11.33 -12.15 2.94
CA ALA A 191 -12.22 -12.78 3.91
C ALA A 191 -12.89 -11.75 4.84
N LEU A 192 -12.10 -10.84 5.42
CA LEU A 192 -12.63 -9.82 6.33
C LEU A 192 -13.40 -8.74 5.58
N ALA A 193 -12.93 -8.31 4.41
CA ALA A 193 -13.60 -7.24 3.66
C ALA A 193 -15.06 -7.60 3.28
N MET A 194 -15.36 -8.89 3.07
CA MET A 194 -16.72 -9.35 2.78
C MET A 194 -17.69 -9.21 3.97
N VAL A 195 -17.17 -9.19 5.20
CA VAL A 195 -17.95 -9.17 6.43
C VAL A 195 -17.93 -7.78 7.06
N ASP A 196 -16.76 -7.18 7.19
CA ASP A 196 -16.55 -5.94 7.93
C ASP A 196 -17.28 -4.76 7.27
N PHE A 197 -17.12 -4.59 5.95
CA PHE A 197 -17.69 -3.44 5.24
C PHE A 197 -19.23 -3.40 5.28
N LYS A 198 -19.89 -4.55 5.42
CA LYS A 198 -21.35 -4.62 5.58
C LYS A 198 -21.83 -4.13 6.96
N LYS A 199 -20.95 -4.20 7.96
CA LYS A 199 -21.20 -3.77 9.36
C LYS A 199 -20.71 -2.36 9.63
N CYS A 200 -20.07 -1.72 8.67
CA CYS A 200 -19.44 -0.41 8.83
C CYS A 200 -20.48 0.68 9.06
N ASP A 201 -20.36 1.39 10.18
CA ASP A 201 -21.22 2.53 10.52
C ASP A 201 -20.61 3.86 10.08
N LEU A 202 -19.28 3.92 9.93
CA LEU A 202 -18.52 5.08 9.45
C LEU A 202 -17.22 4.60 8.80
N LEU A 203 -16.98 5.00 7.56
CA LEU A 203 -15.72 4.77 6.86
C LEU A 203 -14.85 6.03 6.93
N ILE A 204 -13.61 5.90 7.38
CA ILE A 204 -12.61 6.98 7.35
C ILE A 204 -11.49 6.56 6.39
N VAL A 205 -11.25 7.33 5.34
CA VAL A 205 -10.20 7.11 4.36
C VAL A 205 -9.12 8.17 4.54
N LEU A 206 -7.88 7.73 4.77
CA LEU A 206 -6.75 8.56 5.15
C LEU A 206 -5.59 8.39 4.16
N GLY A 207 -5.11 9.49 3.58
CA GLY A 207 -3.79 9.50 2.92
C GLY A 207 -3.63 8.53 1.74
N THR A 208 -4.67 8.30 0.93
CA THR A 208 -4.61 7.41 -0.24
C THR A 208 -5.22 8.07 -1.46
N SER A 209 -4.61 7.85 -2.63
CA SER A 209 -5.11 8.30 -3.94
C SER A 209 -6.22 7.40 -4.50
N LEU A 210 -6.48 6.25 -3.87
CA LEU A 210 -7.49 5.26 -4.29
C LEU A 210 -7.31 4.78 -5.75
N GLN A 211 -6.07 4.71 -6.24
CA GLN A 211 -5.76 4.28 -7.61
C GLN A 211 -5.51 2.78 -7.77
N VAL A 212 -5.45 2.02 -6.67
CA VAL A 212 -5.07 0.60 -6.69
C VAL A 212 -6.28 -0.29 -6.43
N GLU A 213 -6.63 -1.10 -7.41
CA GLU A 213 -7.55 -2.22 -7.22
C GLU A 213 -6.83 -3.41 -6.57
N PRO A 214 -7.54 -4.23 -5.76
CA PRO A 214 -8.96 -4.13 -5.41
C PRO A 214 -9.25 -3.21 -4.22
N PHE A 215 -8.23 -2.61 -3.59
CA PHE A 215 -8.36 -1.83 -2.36
C PHE A 215 -9.31 -0.64 -2.51
N ASN A 216 -9.21 0.12 -3.60
CA ASN A 216 -10.04 1.30 -3.84
C ASN A 216 -11.55 0.98 -3.95
N ARG A 217 -11.92 -0.25 -4.35
CA ARG A 217 -13.32 -0.67 -4.47
C ARG A 217 -13.98 -0.89 -3.11
N LEU A 218 -13.21 -0.98 -2.04
CA LEU A 218 -13.78 -1.15 -0.70
C LEU A 218 -14.67 0.02 -0.27
N ILE A 219 -14.38 1.25 -0.74
CA ILE A 219 -15.18 2.44 -0.42
C ILE A 219 -16.63 2.35 -0.91
N THR A 220 -16.92 1.44 -1.85
CA THR A 220 -18.26 1.24 -2.41
C THR A 220 -19.01 0.08 -1.75
N ARG A 221 -18.36 -0.66 -0.84
CA ARG A 221 -18.93 -1.85 -0.17
C ARG A 221 -19.64 -1.56 1.14
N VAL A 222 -19.60 -0.31 1.61
CA VAL A 222 -20.33 0.13 2.81
C VAL A 222 -21.82 0.40 2.51
N PRO A 223 -22.74 0.18 3.48
CA PRO A 223 -24.17 0.48 3.32
C PRO A 223 -24.43 1.90 2.84
N GLU A 224 -25.50 2.15 2.07
CA GLU A 224 -25.84 3.50 1.56
C GLU A 224 -26.03 4.56 2.67
N SER A 225 -26.40 4.13 3.88
CA SER A 225 -26.55 4.96 5.07
C SER A 225 -25.24 5.19 5.84
N CYS A 226 -24.14 4.54 5.47
CA CYS A 226 -22.83 4.71 6.11
C CYS A 226 -22.16 6.00 5.60
N PRO A 227 -21.87 6.98 6.46
CA PRO A 227 -21.04 8.10 6.08
C PRO A 227 -19.62 7.68 5.74
N ARG A 228 -18.98 8.45 4.85
CA ARG A 228 -17.59 8.23 4.46
C ARG A 228 -16.85 9.56 4.55
N LEU A 229 -15.73 9.59 5.27
CA LEU A 229 -14.86 10.75 5.39
C LEU A 229 -13.57 10.51 4.61
N LEU A 230 -13.18 11.44 3.74
CA LEU A 230 -11.83 11.49 3.17
C LEU A 230 -11.02 12.57 3.88
N ILE A 231 -9.90 12.20 4.50
CA ILE A 231 -8.87 13.12 4.98
C ILE A 231 -7.64 12.90 4.12
N ASN A 232 -7.37 13.84 3.22
CA ASN A 232 -6.25 13.70 2.29
C ASN A 232 -5.79 15.07 1.79
N ARG A 233 -4.58 15.15 1.22
CA ARG A 233 -4.11 16.40 0.60
C ARG A 233 -4.88 16.75 -0.67
N GLU A 234 -5.37 15.73 -1.37
CA GLU A 234 -6.06 15.85 -2.64
C GLU A 234 -7.35 15.02 -2.64
N ARG A 235 -8.30 15.40 -3.50
CA ARG A 235 -9.51 14.60 -3.73
C ARG A 235 -9.15 13.25 -4.34
N ALA A 236 -9.83 12.19 -3.92
CA ALA A 236 -9.61 10.84 -4.41
C ALA A 236 -10.93 10.05 -4.47
N GLY A 237 -11.03 9.13 -5.44
CA GLY A 237 -12.15 8.19 -5.54
C GLY A 237 -13.48 8.75 -6.06
N GLU A 238 -13.53 9.96 -6.62
CA GLU A 238 -14.73 10.55 -7.28
C GLU A 238 -14.97 10.04 -8.71
N ASP A 239 -13.97 9.38 -9.29
CA ASP A 239 -13.95 8.75 -10.62
C ASP A 239 -14.41 7.29 -10.59
N ILE A 240 -14.39 6.67 -9.41
CA ILE A 240 -14.88 5.31 -9.17
C ILE A 240 -16.42 5.31 -9.22
N TYR A 241 -17.02 4.40 -9.99
CA TYR A 241 -18.47 4.20 -9.97
C TYR A 241 -18.92 3.75 -8.56
N GLY A 242 -19.80 4.52 -7.91
CA GLY A 242 -20.18 4.29 -6.50
C GLY A 242 -19.19 4.89 -5.49
N GLY A 243 -18.15 5.58 -5.97
CA GLY A 243 -17.13 6.25 -5.17
C GLY A 243 -17.66 7.49 -4.45
N PHE A 244 -16.76 8.37 -4.05
CA PHE A 244 -17.11 9.59 -3.32
C PHE A 244 -17.92 10.58 -4.17
N ASP A 245 -18.87 11.28 -3.54
CA ASP A 245 -19.70 12.33 -4.12
C ASP A 245 -19.70 13.60 -3.27
N PHE A 246 -18.57 14.31 -3.21
CA PHE A 246 -18.43 15.52 -2.39
C PHE A 246 -19.24 16.72 -2.94
N ASN A 247 -19.50 16.75 -4.25
CA ASN A 247 -20.12 17.89 -4.94
C ASN A 247 -21.51 17.55 -5.52
N GLY A 248 -22.08 16.39 -5.19
CA GLY A 248 -23.39 15.97 -5.69
C GLY A 248 -23.43 15.61 -7.19
N LYS A 249 -22.27 15.31 -7.79
CA LYS A 249 -22.05 14.89 -9.18
C LYS A 249 -22.89 13.67 -9.54
N TRP A 250 -22.95 12.69 -8.63
CA TRP A 250 -23.62 11.41 -8.90
C TRP A 250 -25.12 11.45 -8.66
N LYS A 251 -25.62 12.53 -8.04
CA LYS A 251 -27.02 12.72 -7.69
C LYS A 251 -27.61 11.57 -6.87
N TYR A 252 -26.80 11.00 -5.98
CA TYR A 252 -27.26 9.97 -5.05
C TYR A 252 -28.38 10.49 -4.14
N PRO A 253 -29.28 9.61 -3.70
CA PRO A 253 -30.39 9.99 -2.83
C PRO A 253 -29.92 10.45 -1.45
N ASN A 254 -28.66 10.21 -1.05
CA ASN A 254 -28.17 10.53 0.29
C ASN A 254 -26.91 11.40 0.24
N VAL A 255 -26.79 12.33 1.19
CA VAL A 255 -25.55 13.08 1.44
C VAL A 255 -24.83 12.41 2.61
N ARG A 256 -23.72 11.74 2.31
CA ARG A 256 -22.99 10.91 3.29
C ARG A 256 -21.46 11.08 3.23
N ASP A 257 -20.97 11.80 2.23
CA ASP A 257 -19.53 11.92 1.96
C ASP A 257 -19.02 13.27 2.47
N ALA A 258 -18.04 13.22 3.36
CA ALA A 258 -17.37 14.38 3.92
C ALA A 258 -15.91 14.45 3.46
N LEU A 259 -15.38 15.67 3.36
CA LEU A 259 -14.04 15.93 2.87
C LEU A 259 -13.27 16.86 3.81
N PHE A 260 -12.04 16.49 4.12
CA PHE A 260 -11.04 17.37 4.69
C PHE A 260 -9.80 17.37 3.80
N LEU A 261 -9.45 18.54 3.28
CA LEU A 261 -8.24 18.74 2.49
C LEU A 261 -7.12 19.31 3.36
N GLY A 262 -6.07 18.54 3.56
CA GLY A 262 -4.94 18.88 4.42
C GLY A 262 -4.04 17.68 4.70
N SER A 263 -3.09 17.83 5.62
CA SER A 263 -2.34 16.65 6.09
C SER A 263 -3.24 15.72 6.91
N CYS A 264 -2.87 14.43 6.94
CA CYS A 264 -3.61 13.46 7.75
C CYS A 264 -3.51 13.78 9.24
N ASP A 265 -2.36 14.29 9.72
CA ASP A 265 -2.15 14.66 11.12
C ASP A 265 -3.04 15.84 11.53
N GLU A 266 -3.17 16.87 10.68
CA GLU A 266 -4.10 17.98 10.94
C GLU A 266 -5.55 17.49 10.99
N GLY A 267 -5.95 16.63 10.05
CA GLY A 267 -7.31 16.09 10.01
C GLY A 267 -7.63 15.19 11.21
N ALA A 268 -6.71 14.29 11.57
CA ALA A 268 -6.83 13.41 12.74
C ALA A 268 -6.89 14.22 14.04
N ARG A 269 -6.00 15.21 14.21
CA ARG A 269 -6.02 16.13 15.34
C ARG A 269 -7.33 16.91 15.42
N LYS A 270 -7.79 17.47 14.29
CA LYS A 270 -9.04 18.24 14.25
C LYS A 270 -10.26 17.37 14.59
N LEU A 271 -10.32 16.15 14.07
CA LEU A 271 -11.40 15.21 14.38
C LEU A 271 -11.36 14.80 15.86
N ALA A 272 -10.19 14.46 16.39
CA ALA A 272 -10.00 14.17 17.80
C ALA A 272 -10.44 15.35 18.67
N LYS A 273 -10.07 16.59 18.32
CA LYS A 273 -10.50 17.80 19.03
C LYS A 273 -12.02 17.95 19.06
N LEU A 274 -12.69 17.78 17.93
CA LEU A 274 -14.16 17.87 17.84
C LEU A 274 -14.87 16.76 18.61
N CYS A 275 -14.19 15.63 18.86
CA CYS A 275 -14.67 14.56 19.73
C CYS A 275 -14.21 14.69 21.20
N GLY A 276 -13.42 15.72 21.54
CA GLY A 276 -12.88 15.92 22.89
C GLY A 276 -11.75 14.95 23.27
N TRP A 277 -10.99 14.45 22.28
CA TRP A 277 -9.92 13.46 22.45
C TRP A 277 -8.53 13.99 22.07
N GLU A 278 -8.39 15.29 21.78
CA GLU A 278 -7.11 15.88 21.32
C GLU A 278 -5.97 15.65 22.32
N ASP A 279 -6.20 15.93 23.61
CA ASP A 279 -5.19 15.76 24.66
C ASP A 279 -4.78 14.29 24.82
N GLU A 280 -5.76 13.37 24.72
CA GLU A 280 -5.50 11.93 24.82
C GLU A 280 -4.69 11.43 23.62
N LEU A 281 -5.03 11.89 22.41
CA LEU A 281 -4.27 11.58 21.19
C LEU A 281 -2.84 12.09 21.28
N GLN A 282 -2.67 13.34 21.74
CA GLN A 282 -1.37 13.97 21.88
C GLN A 282 -0.51 13.24 22.92
N ALA A 283 -1.08 12.88 24.07
CA ALA A 283 -0.38 12.11 25.10
C ALA A 283 0.04 10.72 24.61
N MET A 284 -0.82 10.03 23.84
CA MET A 284 -0.47 8.73 23.24
C MET A 284 0.70 8.85 22.26
N TYR A 285 0.68 9.87 21.41
CA TYR A 285 1.75 10.15 20.45
C TYR A 285 3.09 10.47 21.15
N GLU A 286 3.07 11.34 22.16
CA GLU A 286 4.26 11.71 22.93
C GLU A 286 4.86 10.52 23.68
N ALA A 287 4.02 9.76 24.39
CA ALA A 287 4.46 8.57 25.12
C ALA A 287 5.06 7.51 24.17
N GLY A 288 4.48 7.35 23.00
CA GLY A 288 5.00 6.47 21.97
C GLY A 288 6.37 6.91 21.44
N ASN A 289 6.54 8.21 21.17
CA ASN A 289 7.82 8.76 20.73
C ASN A 289 8.93 8.60 21.78
N ILE A 290 8.62 8.80 23.07
CA ILE A 290 9.57 8.57 24.16
C ILE A 290 10.02 7.12 24.17
N LYS A 291 9.09 6.15 24.10
CA LYS A 291 9.43 4.72 24.06
C LYS A 291 10.32 4.36 22.87
N MET A 292 10.10 4.98 21.71
CA MET A 292 10.93 4.74 20.53
C MET A 292 12.33 5.34 20.71
N GLN A 293 12.45 6.53 21.31
CA GLN A 293 13.75 7.12 21.64
C GLN A 293 14.54 6.26 22.63
N GLU A 294 13.88 5.76 23.68
CA GLU A 294 14.50 4.85 24.66
C GLU A 294 14.96 3.54 23.99
N ALA A 295 14.18 3.00 23.06
CA ALA A 295 14.54 1.80 22.30
C ALA A 295 15.73 2.04 21.35
N GLU A 296 15.75 3.18 20.64
CA GLU A 296 16.88 3.61 19.78
C GLU A 296 18.17 3.77 20.59
N GLU A 297 18.11 4.41 21.76
CA GLU A 297 19.25 4.58 22.66
C GLU A 297 19.77 3.23 23.17
N LEU A 298 18.87 2.33 23.55
CA LEU A 298 19.24 0.98 23.99
C LEU A 298 19.88 0.18 22.86
N GLU A 299 19.34 0.23 21.65
CA GLU A 299 19.90 -0.45 20.47
C GLU A 299 21.31 0.08 20.16
N ALA A 300 21.51 1.40 20.17
CA ALA A 300 22.82 2.02 19.96
C ALA A 300 23.85 1.59 21.02
N LEU A 301 23.45 1.51 22.30
CA LEU A 301 24.31 1.00 23.37
C LEU A 301 24.68 -0.47 23.15
N THR A 302 23.73 -1.32 22.76
CA THR A 302 23.99 -2.75 22.51
C THR A 302 24.97 -2.95 21.35
N LEU A 303 24.83 -2.20 20.26
CA LEU A 303 25.74 -2.26 19.12
C LEU A 303 27.16 -1.81 19.50
N ALA A 304 27.29 -0.75 20.30
CA ALA A 304 28.59 -0.29 20.78
C ALA A 304 29.29 -1.34 21.67
N GLU A 305 28.54 -2.05 22.52
CA GLU A 305 29.10 -3.15 23.33
C GLU A 305 29.55 -4.34 22.48
N GLU A 306 28.81 -4.67 21.42
CA GLU A 306 29.17 -5.76 20.49
C GLU A 306 30.44 -5.44 19.69
N GLU A 307 30.59 -4.19 19.23
CA GLU A 307 31.80 -3.71 18.57
C GLU A 307 33.02 -3.74 19.49
N GLU A 308 32.88 -3.35 20.76
CA GLU A 308 33.97 -3.40 21.74
C GLU A 308 34.40 -4.86 22.03
N LYS A 309 33.43 -5.77 22.17
CA LYS A 309 33.69 -7.21 22.35
C LYS A 309 34.36 -7.83 21.12
N ALA A 310 33.95 -7.45 19.90
CA ALA A 310 34.59 -7.89 18.66
C ALA A 310 36.03 -7.37 18.52
N GLY A 311 36.27 -6.10 18.90
CA GLY A 311 37.59 -5.48 18.89
C GLY A 311 38.57 -6.09 19.91
N ASN A 312 38.07 -6.51 21.07
CA ASN A 312 38.89 -7.17 22.10
C ASN A 312 39.22 -8.63 21.75
N ASN A 313 38.34 -9.37 21.07
CA ASN A 313 38.62 -10.72 20.60
C ASN A 313 39.65 -10.77 19.45
N ALA A 314 39.78 -9.70 18.66
CA ALA A 314 40.80 -9.59 17.62
C ALA A 314 42.23 -9.34 18.16
N LYS A 315 42.38 -8.89 19.42
CA LYS A 315 43.68 -8.61 20.06
C LYS A 315 44.21 -9.74 20.95
N GLY A 316 43.48 -10.86 21.08
CA GLY A 316 43.85 -11.99 21.95
C GLY A 316 44.60 -13.15 21.27
N GLY A 317 44.83 -13.10 19.95
CA GLY A 317 45.38 -14.23 19.19
C GLY A 317 46.73 -13.94 18.52
N SER A 318 47.79 -13.72 19.29
CA SER A 318 49.15 -13.90 18.76
C SER A 318 50.11 -14.33 19.86
N LYS A 319 50.27 -15.64 20.02
CA LYS A 319 51.52 -16.23 20.50
C LYS A 319 51.72 -17.60 19.85
N ASP A 320 52.87 -17.69 19.18
CA ASP A 320 53.63 -18.89 18.88
C ASP A 320 53.04 -19.90 17.88
N THR A 321 53.53 -19.84 16.64
CA THR A 321 54.33 -20.96 16.11
C THR A 321 55.21 -20.52 14.95
N LYS A 322 56.43 -21.01 15.02
CA LYS A 322 57.61 -20.68 14.25
C LYS A 322 57.79 -21.69 13.12
N ASP A 323 58.37 -21.21 12.02
CA ASP A 323 59.16 -21.96 11.03
C ASP A 323 58.50 -23.12 10.25
N THR A 324 58.27 -22.89 8.95
CA THR A 324 59.12 -23.52 7.93
C THR A 324 59.08 -22.72 6.63
N LYS A 325 60.27 -22.60 6.05
CA LYS A 325 60.67 -21.73 4.95
C LYS A 325 60.85 -22.61 3.73
N ASP A 326 60.11 -22.36 2.66
CA ASP A 326 60.55 -22.75 1.32
C ASP A 326 60.23 -21.65 0.31
N THR A 327 61.32 -21.03 -0.14
CA THR A 327 61.40 -20.04 -1.20
C THR A 327 61.40 -20.73 -2.56
N LYS A 328 60.63 -20.23 -3.53
CA LYS A 328 61.19 -19.92 -4.87
C LYS A 328 60.27 -19.03 -5.71
N SER A 329 60.85 -17.88 -6.05
CA SER A 329 60.81 -17.18 -7.34
C SER A 329 59.60 -16.32 -7.71
N ALA A 330 59.83 -15.02 -7.55
CA ALA A 330 59.13 -13.94 -8.22
C ALA A 330 59.35 -13.93 -9.74
N LYS A 331 58.29 -13.62 -10.48
CA LYS A 331 58.32 -12.93 -11.78
C LYS A 331 57.18 -11.91 -11.82
N SER A 332 57.52 -10.68 -12.16
CA SER A 332 56.64 -9.51 -12.17
C SER A 332 55.65 -9.49 -13.35
N ALA A 333 54.46 -8.98 -13.03
CA ALA A 333 53.58 -8.05 -13.76
C ALA A 333 53.40 -8.16 -15.29
N LYS A 334 52.17 -8.52 -15.72
CA LYS A 334 51.32 -7.68 -16.57
C LYS A 334 49.92 -8.30 -16.78
N ASP A 335 48.92 -7.42 -16.76
CA ASP A 335 47.59 -7.51 -17.39
C ASP A 335 46.64 -8.64 -16.95
N ILE A 336 45.78 -8.34 -15.95
CA ILE A 336 44.44 -8.95 -15.86
C ILE A 336 43.43 -7.81 -15.73
N LYS A 337 42.57 -7.73 -16.75
CA LYS A 337 41.50 -6.76 -16.93
C LYS A 337 40.50 -6.83 -15.78
N ASP A 338 40.10 -5.65 -15.33
CA ASP A 338 38.83 -5.41 -14.64
C ASP A 338 37.67 -5.98 -15.47
N THR A 339 36.97 -6.97 -14.92
CA THR A 339 35.57 -7.25 -15.26
C THR A 339 34.72 -6.84 -14.06
N LYS A 340 34.28 -5.59 -14.09
CA LYS A 340 33.09 -5.14 -13.36
C LYS A 340 31.89 -5.87 -13.94
N ASP A 341 31.38 -6.86 -13.22
CA ASP A 341 29.97 -7.23 -13.31
C ASP A 341 29.33 -6.85 -11.96
N SER A 342 29.11 -5.55 -11.80
CA SER A 342 28.05 -5.08 -10.92
C SER A 342 26.75 -5.36 -11.66
N ASP A 343 26.04 -6.42 -11.27
CA ASP A 343 24.67 -6.64 -11.75
C ASP A 343 23.84 -5.42 -11.33
N ASP A 344 23.57 -4.57 -12.32
CA ASP A 344 22.78 -3.35 -12.20
C ASP A 344 21.36 -3.73 -11.76
N LEU A 345 20.85 -3.07 -10.72
CA LEU A 345 19.55 -3.38 -10.12
C LEU A 345 18.39 -3.18 -11.12
N ASP A 346 18.62 -2.37 -12.15
CA ASP A 346 17.73 -2.21 -13.31
C ASP A 346 17.60 -3.52 -14.10
N GLY A 347 18.69 -4.28 -14.23
CA GLY A 347 18.71 -5.59 -14.90
C GLY A 347 17.99 -6.70 -14.12
N LEU A 348 17.96 -6.61 -12.78
CA LEU A 348 17.13 -7.49 -11.94
C LEU A 348 15.64 -7.18 -12.12
N THR A 349 15.28 -5.90 -12.13
CA THR A 349 13.89 -5.45 -12.34
C THR A 349 13.36 -5.84 -13.72
N GLU A 350 14.17 -5.70 -14.77
CA GLU A 350 13.81 -6.13 -16.13
C GLU A 350 13.70 -7.66 -16.26
N ARG A 351 14.58 -8.43 -15.60
CA ARG A 351 14.49 -9.90 -15.58
C ARG A 351 13.23 -10.38 -14.86
N PHE A 352 12.82 -9.72 -13.78
CA PHE A 352 11.57 -10.01 -13.07
C PHE A 352 10.32 -9.69 -13.90
N GLN A 353 10.35 -8.61 -14.69
CA GLN A 353 9.24 -8.26 -15.60
C GLN A 353 9.15 -9.18 -16.82
N ALA A 354 10.29 -9.56 -17.41
CA ALA A 354 10.34 -10.40 -18.61
C ALA A 354 9.81 -11.83 -18.39
N THR A 355 10.01 -12.42 -17.20
CA THR A 355 9.42 -13.72 -16.87
C THR A 355 7.89 -13.68 -16.77
N ASN A 356 7.31 -12.56 -16.35
CA ASN A 356 5.87 -12.40 -16.16
C ASN A 356 5.10 -11.91 -17.39
N LEU A 357 5.76 -11.32 -18.40
CA LEU A 357 5.12 -11.04 -19.70
C LEU A 357 5.01 -12.29 -20.61
N SER A 358 5.84 -13.32 -20.39
CA SER A 358 5.88 -14.49 -21.27
C SER A 358 4.71 -15.48 -21.09
N THR A 359 3.92 -15.34 -20.03
CA THR A 359 2.77 -16.20 -19.72
C THR A 359 1.43 -15.63 -20.21
N THR A 360 1.35 -14.34 -20.53
CA THR A 360 0.13 -13.71 -21.05
C THR A 360 0.05 -13.72 -22.59
N GLU A 361 1.18 -13.74 -23.31
CA GLU A 361 1.15 -13.69 -24.80
C GLU A 361 0.92 -15.05 -25.49
N LYS A 362 1.04 -16.18 -24.79
CA LYS A 362 0.83 -17.52 -25.38
C LYS A 362 -0.63 -18.02 -25.32
N ALA A 363 -1.52 -17.29 -24.64
CA ALA A 363 -2.94 -17.66 -24.55
C ALA A 363 -3.78 -17.16 -25.74
N ASP A 364 -3.35 -16.10 -26.44
CA ASP A 364 -4.14 -15.47 -27.52
C ASP A 364 -3.69 -15.83 -28.95
N ALA A 365 -2.58 -16.55 -29.13
CA ALA A 365 -2.05 -16.89 -30.46
C ALA A 365 -2.60 -18.20 -31.07
N LYS A 366 -3.63 -18.82 -30.47
CA LYS A 366 -4.24 -20.08 -30.97
C LYS A 366 -5.74 -19.97 -31.22
N LYS A 367 -6.20 -18.85 -31.79
CA LYS A 367 -7.51 -18.74 -32.42
C LYS A 367 -7.47 -17.60 -33.44
N ASP A 368 -7.11 -17.93 -34.67
CA ASP A 368 -7.61 -17.31 -35.91
C ASP A 368 -6.60 -17.52 -37.04
N SER A 369 -6.75 -18.63 -37.75
CA SER A 369 -6.21 -18.77 -39.11
C SER A 369 -7.07 -19.75 -39.91
N LYS A 370 -8.28 -19.30 -40.26
CA LYS A 370 -9.03 -19.82 -41.41
C LYS A 370 -10.10 -18.80 -41.80
N GLU A 371 -9.77 -17.90 -42.72
CA GLU A 371 -10.56 -17.69 -43.95
C GLU A 371 -9.90 -16.64 -44.87
N THR A 372 -9.94 -16.97 -46.16
CA THR A 372 -9.37 -16.28 -47.32
C THR A 372 -10.18 -15.05 -47.78
N PRO A 373 -9.61 -14.18 -48.64
CA PRO A 373 -10.01 -12.78 -48.78
C PRO A 373 -11.01 -12.53 -49.91
N SER A 374 -11.80 -11.44 -49.79
CA SER A 374 -12.49 -10.83 -50.94
C SER A 374 -12.20 -9.33 -51.02
N LYS A 375 -11.84 -8.92 -52.23
CA LYS A 375 -11.52 -7.57 -52.68
C LYS A 375 -12.78 -6.69 -52.79
N VAL A 376 -12.56 -5.37 -52.91
CA VAL A 376 -13.25 -4.33 -53.71
C VAL A 376 -13.20 -3.02 -52.90
N ALA A 377 -12.22 -2.14 -53.15
CA ALA A 377 -12.16 -1.10 -54.19
C ALA A 377 -13.07 0.12 -53.92
N THR A 378 -12.37 1.24 -53.75
CA THR A 378 -12.74 2.64 -53.56
C THR A 378 -13.52 3.26 -54.72
N LYS A 379 -14.49 4.14 -54.41
CA LYS A 379 -14.91 5.33 -55.20
C LYS A 379 -15.64 6.31 -54.25
N THR A 380 -15.02 7.44 -53.87
CA THR A 380 -15.23 8.82 -54.38
C THR A 380 -16.65 9.39 -54.31
N GLU A 381 -16.74 10.55 -53.62
CA GLU A 381 -17.57 11.76 -53.88
C GLU A 381 -19.11 11.60 -53.95
N SER A 382 -19.98 12.55 -53.61
CA SER A 382 -19.98 13.86 -52.96
C SER A 382 -21.46 14.28 -52.82
N LYS A 383 -21.77 15.14 -51.84
CA LYS A 383 -22.92 16.09 -51.74
C LYS A 383 -24.38 15.59 -51.85
N ILE A 384 -25.21 16.09 -50.91
CA ILE A 384 -26.53 16.78 -51.04
C ILE A 384 -27.23 16.65 -49.67
N LYS A 385 -27.20 17.69 -48.82
CA LYS A 385 -28.28 18.67 -48.55
C LYS A 385 -29.63 18.09 -48.09
N ASN A 386 -29.95 18.40 -46.83
CA ASN A 386 -31.24 18.78 -46.22
C ASN A 386 -32.55 18.22 -46.80
N SER A 387 -33.31 17.52 -45.96
CA SER A 387 -34.61 18.02 -45.45
C SER A 387 -35.25 17.01 -44.48
N ASP A 388 -35.51 17.47 -43.26
CA ASP A 388 -36.64 17.06 -42.40
C ASP A 388 -37.98 17.34 -43.15
N PRO A 389 -39.20 16.93 -42.73
CA PRO A 389 -39.56 16.31 -41.45
C PRO A 389 -40.65 15.20 -41.51
N SER A 390 -40.97 14.69 -40.31
CA SER A 390 -42.29 14.22 -39.85
C SER A 390 -42.73 12.78 -40.17
N GLY A 391 -43.23 12.13 -39.12
CA GLY A 391 -44.45 11.33 -39.22
C GLY A 391 -44.34 9.85 -38.88
N LYS A 392 -44.27 9.54 -37.58
CA LYS A 392 -45.16 8.63 -36.80
C LYS A 392 -44.42 7.84 -35.74
#